data_AF-A0A2M9PAE6-F1
#
_entry.id   AF-A0A2M9PAE6-F1
#
_cell.length_a   1.000
_cell.length_b   1.000
_cell.length_c   1.000
_cell.angle_alpha   90.00
_cell.angle_beta   90.00
_cell.angle_gamma   90.00
#
_symmetry.space_group_name_H-M   'P 1'
#
loop_
_entity.id
_entity.type
_entity.pdbx_description
1 polymer ?
#
loop_
_entity_poly.entity_id
_entity_poly.type
_entity_poly.pdbx_seq_one_letter_code
_entity_poly.pdbx_strand_id
1 'polypeptide(L)' 'MYQTIQLSSCVSVQGEFVERLCDGQVLIRDGKTMYRGRPIQRGAAAEVSIGAIARASERPVRSL' A
#
# COMPACT_ATOMS: atom_id res chain seq x y z
N MET A 1 -18.89 -7.12 -6.11
CA MET A 1 -17.95 -6.05 -6.57
C MET A 1 -16.55 -6.61 -6.54
N TYR A 2 -15.75 -6.41 -7.59
CA TYR A 2 -14.37 -6.91 -7.63
C TYR A 2 -13.40 -5.93 -6.98
N GLN A 3 -12.43 -6.47 -6.25
CA GLN A 3 -11.40 -5.71 -5.56
C GLN A 3 -10.04 -6.33 -5.87
N THR A 4 -9.02 -5.49 -6.05
CA THR A 4 -7.64 -5.95 -6.26
C THR A 4 -6.87 -5.77 -4.97
N ILE A 5 -6.21 -6.83 -4.52
CA ILE A 5 -5.33 -6.81 -3.36
C ILE A 5 -3.89 -7.10 -3.77
N GLN A 6 -2.95 -6.55 -3.01
CA GLN A 6 -1.54 -6.89 -3.08
C GLN A 6 -1.24 -8.05 -2.11
N LEU A 7 -0.64 -9.12 -2.64
CA LEU A 7 -0.19 -10.28 -1.86
C LEU A 7 1.31 -10.20 -1.53
N SER A 8 2.10 -9.62 -2.43
CA SER A 8 3.54 -9.43 -2.27
C SER A 8 4.02 -8.17 -2.99
N SER A 9 5.32 -7.88 -2.94
CA SER A 9 5.91 -6.72 -3.61
C SER A 9 5.63 -6.64 -5.11
N CYS A 10 5.44 -7.79 -5.78
CA CYS A 10 5.25 -7.86 -7.23
C CYS A 10 3.99 -8.65 -7.65
N VAL A 11 3.21 -9.19 -6.71
CA VAL A 11 2.03 -9.99 -7.02
C VAL A 11 0.76 -9.33 -6.49
N SER A 12 -0.21 -9.19 -7.39
CA SER A 12 -1.55 -8.68 -7.10
C SER A 12 -2.59 -9.66 -7.60
N VAL A 13 -3.72 -9.76 -6.90
CA VAL A 13 -4.83 -10.66 -7.27
C VAL A 13 -6.14 -9.87 -7.24
N GLN A 14 -6.99 -10.12 -8.22
CA GLN A 14 -8.34 -9.56 -8.27
C GLN A 14 -9.35 -10.65 -7.92
N GLY A 15 -10.36 -10.30 -7.13
CA GLY A 15 -11.42 -11.24 -6.76
C GLY A 15 -12.64 -10.52 -6.21
N GLU A 16 -13.67 -11.30 -5.91
CA GLU A 16 -14.90 -10.79 -5.31
C GLU A 16 -14.62 -10.34 -3.88
N PHE A 17 -15.00 -9.11 -3.53
CA PHE A 17 -14.90 -8.62 -2.16
C PHE A 17 -15.79 -9.44 -1.23
N VAL A 18 -15.20 -9.98 -0.16
CA VAL A 18 -15.93 -10.71 0.87
C VAL A 18 -16.13 -9.83 2.11
N GLU A 19 -15.04 -9.35 2.70
CA GLU A 19 -15.10 -8.52 3.89
C GLU A 19 -13.84 -7.65 4.09
N ARG A 20 -13.98 -6.66 4.97
CA ARG A 20 -12.88 -5.81 5.43
C ARG A 20 -12.46 -6.28 6.82
N LEU A 21 -11.17 -6.53 6.99
CA LEU A 21 -10.62 -7.01 8.25
C LEU A 21 -10.24 -5.82 9.14
N CYS A 22 -10.21 -6.06 10.45
CA CYS A 22 -9.95 -5.02 11.46
C CYS A 22 -8.54 -4.39 11.35
N ASP A 23 -7.62 -5.07 10.68
CA ASP A 23 -6.24 -4.63 10.46
C ASP A 23 -6.03 -3.84 9.15
N GLY A 24 -7.13 -3.52 8.46
CA GLY A 24 -7.11 -2.77 7.20
C GLY A 24 -6.83 -3.63 5.96
N GLN A 25 -6.65 -4.94 6.12
CA GLN A 25 -6.64 -5.88 4.99
C GLN A 25 -8.05 -6.17 4.48
N VAL A 26 -8.12 -6.75 3.30
CA VAL A 26 -9.36 -7.18 2.65
C VAL A 26 -9.27 -8.66 2.33
N LEU A 27 -10.38 -9.37 2.55
CA LEU A 27 -10.55 -10.73 2.08
C LEU A 27 -11.28 -10.70 0.74
N ILE A 28 -10.70 -11.35 -0.26
CA ILE A 28 -11.32 -11.57 -1.57
C ILE A 28 -11.47 -13.06 -1.87
N ARG A 29 -12.44 -13.41 -2.71
CA ARG A 29 -12.62 -14.75 -3.28
C ARG A 29 -12.29 -14.75 -4.77
N ASP A 30 -11.43 -15.66 -5.20
CA ASP A 30 -11.17 -15.95 -6.61
C ASP A 30 -11.50 -17.44 -6.87
N GLY A 31 -12.68 -17.67 -7.45
CA GLY A 31 -13.27 -18.99 -7.60
C GLY A 31 -13.46 -19.70 -6.25
N LYS A 32 -12.60 -20.69 -5.96
CA LYS A 32 -12.63 -21.49 -4.72
C LYS A 32 -11.59 -21.06 -3.69
N THR A 33 -10.71 -20.12 -4.05
CA THR A 33 -9.59 -19.71 -3.19
C THR A 33 -9.90 -18.37 -2.54
N MET A 34 -9.58 -18.26 -1.26
CA MET A 34 -9.66 -17.01 -0.51
C MET A 34 -8.27 -16.40 -0.38
N TYR A 35 -8.17 -15.10 -0.65
CA TYR A 35 -6.93 -14.36 -0.52
C TYR A 35 -7.12 -13.16 0.40
N ARG A 36 -6.14 -12.93 1.27
CA ARG A 36 -6.08 -11.78 2.17
C ARG A 36 -4.91 -10.90 1.78
N GLY A 37 -5.13 -9.59 1.71
CA GLY A 37 -4.07 -8.64 1.39
C GLY A 37 -4.50 -7.20 1.52
N ARG A 38 -3.59 -6.28 1.20
CA ARG A 38 -3.89 -4.84 1.23
C ARG A 38 -4.62 -4.45 -0.06
N PRO A 39 -5.75 -3.72 0.03
CA PRO A 39 -6.43 -3.22 -1.14
C PRO A 39 -5.53 -2.25 -1.91
N ILE A 40 -5.41 -2.42 -3.22
CA ILE A 40 -4.73 -1.45 -4.07
C ILE A 40 -5.68 -0.28 -4.29
N GLN A 41 -5.41 0.83 -3.61
CA GLN A 41 -6.13 2.07 -3.87
C GLN A 41 -5.72 2.59 -5.25
N ARG A 42 -6.65 2.62 -6.20
CA ARG A 42 -6.47 3.44 -7.41
C ARG A 42 -6.55 4.89 -6.96
N GLY A 43 -5.38 5.48 -6.68
CA GLY A 43 -5.31 6.87 -6.25
C GLY A 43 -5.94 7.79 -7.31
N ALA A 44 -6.87 8.64 -6.88
CA ALA A 44 -6.67 10.05 -7.16
C ALA A 44 -5.46 10.43 -6.29
N ALA A 45 -4.32 10.71 -6.93
CA ALA A 45 -3.05 11.22 -6.37
C ALA A 45 -2.68 10.76 -4.94
N ALA A 46 -1.66 9.91 -4.85
CA ALA A 46 -1.03 9.56 -3.58
C ALA A 46 -0.56 10.83 -2.83
N GLU A 47 -1.19 11.15 -1.69
CA GLU A 47 -0.57 12.00 -0.68
C GLU A 47 0.61 11.22 -0.10
N VAL A 48 1.81 11.59 -0.53
CA VAL A 48 3.05 11.08 0.04
C VAL A 48 3.14 11.60 1.47
N SER A 49 2.93 10.73 2.45
CA SER A 49 3.35 10.99 3.83
C SER A 49 4.89 10.96 3.89
N ILE A 50 5.54 12.03 3.44
CA ILE A 50 6.95 12.31 3.72
C ILE A 50 7.01 12.82 5.17
N GLY A 51 6.88 11.88 6.10
CA GLY A 51 6.84 12.15 7.53
C GLY A 51 7.69 11.16 8.31
N ALA A 52 8.91 10.86 7.85
CA ALA A 52 9.92 10.22 8.69
C ALA A 52 11.32 10.32 8.06
N ILE A 53 12.25 10.94 8.80
CA ILE A 53 13.73 10.84 8.79
C ILE A 53 14.51 11.46 7.60
N ALA A 54 15.54 12.29 7.75
CA ALA A 54 16.20 12.91 8.89
C ALA A 54 16.98 14.15 8.38
N ARG A 55 17.02 15.22 9.18
CA ARG A 55 17.97 16.33 9.00
C ARG A 55 19.40 15.78 9.09
N ALA A 56 20.16 15.84 8.00
CA ALA A 56 21.61 15.81 8.08
C ALA A 56 22.23 16.59 6.91
N SER A 57 23.20 17.44 7.26
CA SER A 57 24.13 18.16 6.39
C SER A 57 23.82 19.62 6.05
N GLU A 58 23.66 20.46 7.07
CA GLU A 58 24.18 21.84 6.98
C GLU A 58 25.71 21.77 7.08
N ARG A 59 26.43 21.75 5.96
CA ARG A 59 27.87 22.04 5.95
C ARG A 59 28.03 23.55 5.81
N PRO A 60 28.59 24.27 6.79
CA PRO A 60 28.86 25.70 6.63
C PRO A 60 29.95 25.89 5.57
N VAL A 61 29.65 26.77 4.63
CA VAL A 61 30.60 27.30 3.64
C VAL A 61 31.82 27.89 4.38
N ARG A 62 33.03 27.39 4.11
CA ARG A 62 34.26 28.08 4.50
C ARG A 62 34.76 28.83 3.29
N SER A 63 34.55 30.15 3.29
CA SER A 63 35.21 31.10 2.40
C SER A 63 36.48 31.60 3.11
N LEU A 64 37.65 31.38 2.50
CA LEU A 64 38.87 32.15 2.70
C LEU A 64 39.64 32.15 1.39
#